data_AF-A0A022WED0-F1
#
_entry.id   AF-A0A022WED0-F1
#
_cell.length_a   1.000
_cell.length_b   1.000
_cell.length_c   1.000
_cell.angle_alpha   90.00
_cell.angle_beta   90.00
_cell.angle_gamma   90.00
#
_symmetry.space_group_name_H-M   'P 1'
#
loop_
_entity.id
_entity.type
_entity.pdbx_description
1 polymer ?
#
loop_
_entity_poly.entity_id
_entity_poly.type
_entity_poly.pdbx_seq_one_letter_code
_entity_poly.pdbx_strand_id
1 'polypeptide(L)'
;MRISARPSQAMMERYTPLPTPSKPNTVPECGTIHVEFCSETQSVGTKHIRAFNQFIDQQNYHAGIFITQSPISPSAIRLLTAIPGRFCEHFLEQELLVNITHHELVPKHILLSAEEKKKLLQRYRLKESQLPRIQSGDPVAKYLGLRRGQVVKIIRKSETAGRYASYRWVT
;
A
#
# COMPACT_ATOMS: atom_id res chain seq x y z
N MET A 1 -9.19 12.97 14.90
CA MET A 1 -8.16 12.15 15.59
C MET A 1 -6.93 12.04 14.68
N ARG A 2 -5.72 12.11 15.22
CA ARG A 2 -4.46 12.01 14.46
C ARG A 2 -3.56 10.94 15.06
N ILE A 3 -3.03 10.07 14.22
CA ILE A 3 -2.15 8.97 14.61
C ILE A 3 -0.91 9.03 13.72
N SER A 4 0.25 8.69 14.26
CA SER A 4 1.45 8.47 13.44
C SER A 4 2.12 7.17 13.83
N ALA A 5 2.72 6.50 12.85
CA ALA A 5 3.42 5.24 13.03
C ALA A 5 4.78 5.30 12.33
N ARG A 6 5.83 4.88 13.04
CA ARG A 6 7.20 4.81 12.51
C ARG A 6 7.53 3.37 12.13
N PRO A 7 8.19 3.12 10.99
CA PRO A 7 8.58 1.77 10.60
C PRO A 7 9.63 1.24 11.58
N SER A 8 9.61 -0.08 11.82
CA SER A 8 10.68 -0.74 12.56
C SER A 8 11.95 -0.85 11.70
N GLN A 9 13.10 -1.06 12.34
CA GLN A 9 14.35 -1.26 11.62
C GLN A 9 14.29 -2.44 10.64
N ALA A 10 13.70 -3.56 11.08
CA ALA A 10 13.51 -4.74 10.22
C ALA A 10 12.63 -4.45 8.99
N MET A 11 11.63 -3.55 9.12
CA MET A 11 10.84 -3.11 7.98
C MET A 11 11.67 -2.26 7.01
N MET A 12 12.44 -1.31 7.54
CA MET A 12 13.31 -0.47 6.70
C MET A 12 14.28 -1.31 5.89
N GLU A 13 14.96 -2.27 6.51
CA GLU A 13 15.87 -3.20 5.83
C GLU A 13 15.14 -4.05 4.77
N ARG A 14 14.01 -4.66 5.14
CA ARG A 14 13.24 -5.53 4.23
C ARG A 14 12.69 -4.81 2.99
N TYR A 15 12.29 -3.55 3.15
CA TYR A 15 11.69 -2.74 2.09
C TYR A 15 12.68 -1.74 1.48
N THR A 16 13.98 -1.93 1.70
CA THR A 16 15.02 -1.23 0.95
C THR A 16 15.21 -1.93 -0.41
N PRO A 17 15.12 -1.20 -1.53
CA PRO A 17 15.35 -1.79 -2.84
C PRO A 17 16.80 -2.22 -2.99
N LEU A 18 17.04 -3.20 -3.86
CA LEU A 18 18.38 -3.69 -4.14
C LEU A 18 19.22 -2.63 -4.85
N PRO A 19 20.49 -2.44 -4.45
CA PRO A 19 21.38 -1.51 -5.14
C PRO A 19 21.58 -1.97 -6.59
N THR A 20 21.49 -1.01 -7.50
CA THR A 20 21.63 -1.23 -8.94
C THR A 20 22.84 -0.43 -9.42
N PRO A 21 23.56 -0.80 -10.50
CA PRO A 21 24.71 -0.01 -10.96
C PRO A 21 24.39 1.47 -11.19
N SER A 22 23.15 1.79 -11.60
CA SER A 22 22.66 3.15 -11.79
C SER A 22 22.24 3.88 -10.50
N LYS A 23 22.01 3.16 -9.41
CA LYS A 23 21.56 3.69 -8.11
C LYS A 23 22.20 2.88 -6.97
N PRO A 24 23.44 3.21 -6.58
CA PRO A 24 24.18 2.46 -5.55
C PRO A 24 23.66 2.74 -4.13
N ASN A 25 23.16 3.94 -3.85
CA ASN A 25 22.58 4.30 -2.56
C ASN A 25 21.06 4.18 -2.61
N THR A 26 20.52 3.06 -2.15
CA THR A 26 19.08 2.85 -2.07
C THR A 26 18.52 3.35 -0.74
N VAL A 27 17.40 4.06 -0.82
CA VAL A 27 16.65 4.56 0.35
C VAL A 27 15.48 3.60 0.60
N PRO A 28 15.13 3.29 1.85
CA PRO A 28 13.95 2.49 2.16
C PRO A 28 12.69 3.05 1.49
N GLU A 29 11.91 2.20 0.83
CA GLU A 29 10.59 2.59 0.27
C GLU A 29 9.49 2.64 1.34
N CYS A 30 9.87 2.61 2.62
CA CYS A 30 8.98 2.75 3.76
C CYS A 30 9.49 3.86 4.68
N GLY A 31 8.54 4.59 5.28
CA GLY A 31 8.84 5.70 6.17
C GLY A 31 7.66 5.94 7.13
N THR A 32 7.71 7.05 7.86
CA THR A 32 6.66 7.38 8.83
C THR A 32 5.32 7.60 8.14
N ILE A 33 4.27 7.00 8.69
CA ILE A 33 2.89 7.10 8.20
C ILE A 33 2.09 8.01 9.14
N HIS A 34 1.24 8.85 8.56
CA HIS A 34 0.27 9.66 9.29
C HIS A 34 -1.15 9.22 8.96
N VAL A 35 -2.02 9.09 9.96
CA VAL A 35 -3.44 8.79 9.80
C VAL A 35 -4.25 9.94 10.39
N GLU A 36 -5.11 10.55 9.59
CA GLU A 36 -5.98 11.65 10.00
C GLU A 36 -7.44 11.28 9.78
N PHE A 37 -8.22 11.37 10.86
CA PHE A 37 -9.67 11.28 10.81
C PHE A 37 -10.25 12.69 10.64
N CYS A 38 -10.96 12.89 9.53
CA CYS A 38 -11.67 14.12 9.24
C CYS A 38 -12.81 14.30 10.25
N SER A 39 -12.87 15.47 10.90
CA SER A 39 -13.96 15.82 11.82
C SER A 39 -15.22 16.30 11.10
N GLU A 40 -15.14 16.54 9.79
CA GLU A 40 -16.24 17.07 8.99
C GLU A 40 -17.13 15.95 8.48
N THR A 41 -18.40 16.00 8.86
CA THR A 41 -19.38 14.92 8.61
C THR A 41 -20.11 15.05 7.27
N GLN A 42 -20.19 16.27 6.72
CA GLN A 42 -21.18 16.58 5.68
C GLN A 42 -20.61 16.65 4.25
N SER A 43 -19.43 17.23 4.05
CA SER A 43 -18.80 17.24 2.73
C SER A 43 -17.29 17.46 2.80
N VAL A 44 -16.52 16.51 2.26
CA VAL A 44 -15.06 16.66 2.12
C VAL A 44 -14.72 17.12 0.70
N GLY A 45 -14.22 18.36 0.61
CA GLY A 45 -13.83 19.00 -0.64
C GLY A 45 -12.32 19.06 -0.89
N THR A 46 -11.94 19.77 -1.95
CA THR A 46 -10.53 19.97 -2.35
C THR A 46 -9.71 20.74 -1.31
N LYS A 47 -10.34 21.65 -0.57
CA LYS A 47 -9.69 22.44 0.50
C LYS A 47 -9.11 21.53 1.59
N HIS A 48 -9.86 20.52 2.02
CA HIS A 48 -9.45 19.59 3.07
C HIS A 48 -8.27 18.72 2.62
N ILE A 49 -8.32 18.20 1.39
CA ILE A 49 -7.21 17.40 0.84
C ILE A 49 -5.95 18.22 0.63
N ARG A 50 -6.06 19.50 0.22
CA ARG A 50 -4.89 20.38 0.11
C ARG A 50 -4.25 20.64 1.47
N ALA A 51 -5.06 20.93 2.48
CA ALA A 51 -4.57 21.14 3.85
C ALA A 51 -3.88 19.88 4.39
N PHE A 52 -4.49 18.71 4.16
CA PHE A 52 -3.90 17.40 4.50
C PHE A 52 -2.54 17.19 3.81
N ASN A 53 -2.49 17.35 2.50
CA ASN A 53 -1.27 17.21 1.71
C ASN A 53 -0.17 18.16 2.16
N GLN A 54 -0.51 19.42 2.44
CA GLN A 54 0.43 20.41 2.96
C GLN A 54 0.99 19.99 4.32
N PHE A 55 0.14 19.46 5.21
CA PHE A 55 0.58 18.95 6.51
C PHE A 55 1.52 17.74 6.37
N ILE A 56 1.17 16.79 5.49
CA ILE A 56 2.00 15.64 5.14
C ILE A 56 3.37 16.08 4.63
N ASP A 57 3.41 17.16 3.84
CA ASP A 57 4.64 17.73 3.32
C ASP A 57 5.51 18.39 4.38
N GLN A 58 4.92 19.30 5.15
CA GLN A 58 5.61 20.05 6.19
C GLN A 58 6.23 19.14 7.27
N GLN A 59 5.52 18.07 7.63
CA GLN A 59 5.98 17.11 8.63
C GLN A 59 6.85 15.99 8.05
N ASN A 60 7.11 16.03 6.75
CA ASN A 60 7.91 15.05 6.02
C ASN A 60 7.47 13.59 6.25
N TYR A 61 6.16 13.35 6.25
CA TYR A 61 5.65 11.99 6.28
C TYR A 61 5.87 11.31 4.93
N HIS A 62 6.15 10.01 4.95
CA HIS A 62 6.31 9.22 3.73
C HIS A 62 4.95 8.83 3.13
N ALA A 63 3.97 8.53 4.00
CA ALA A 63 2.61 8.21 3.59
C ALA A 63 1.56 8.85 4.51
N GLY A 64 0.40 9.14 3.94
CA GLY A 64 -0.75 9.71 4.62
C GLY A 64 -2.01 8.89 4.36
N ILE A 65 -2.80 8.62 5.39
CA ILE A 65 -4.09 7.95 5.29
C ILE A 65 -5.15 8.94 5.80
N PHE A 66 -6.05 9.34 4.91
CA PHE A 66 -7.13 10.26 5.23
C PHE A 66 -8.45 9.50 5.35
N ILE A 67 -9.10 9.55 6.52
CA ILE A 67 -10.33 8.82 6.81
C ILE A 67 -11.50 9.80 6.88
N THR A 68 -12.58 9.52 6.12
CA THR A 68 -13.77 10.40 6.06
C THR A 68 -15.07 9.62 6.28
N GLN A 69 -16.09 10.33 6.76
CA GLN A 69 -17.44 9.78 6.93
C GLN A 69 -18.25 9.84 5.62
N SER A 70 -18.13 10.95 4.90
CA SER A 70 -18.78 11.15 3.60
C SER A 70 -17.82 10.82 2.44
N PRO A 71 -18.32 10.42 1.27
CA PRO A 71 -17.51 10.31 0.06
C PRO A 71 -16.86 11.65 -0.32
N ILE A 72 -15.66 11.55 -0.88
CA ILE A 72 -14.90 12.71 -1.36
C ILE A 72 -15.25 12.96 -2.82
N SER A 73 -15.36 14.23 -3.22
CA SER A 73 -15.48 14.60 -4.64
C SER A 73 -14.32 14.04 -5.51
N PRO A 74 -14.57 13.60 -6.75
CA PRO A 74 -13.53 13.06 -7.65
C PRO A 74 -12.36 14.02 -7.88
N SER A 75 -12.64 15.32 -7.94
CA SER A 75 -11.62 16.38 -8.07
C SER A 75 -10.64 16.42 -6.89
N ALA A 76 -11.12 16.12 -5.69
CA ALA A 76 -10.30 16.07 -4.49
C ALA A 76 -9.51 14.75 -4.38
N ILE A 77 -10.07 13.62 -4.84
CA ILE A 77 -9.34 12.34 -4.91
C ILE A 77 -8.08 12.49 -5.77
N ARG A 78 -8.16 13.19 -6.91
CA ARG A 78 -7.00 13.47 -7.76
C ARG A 78 -5.89 14.26 -7.07
N LEU A 79 -6.23 15.04 -6.04
CA LEU A 79 -5.25 15.81 -5.29
C LEU A 79 -4.45 14.95 -4.33
N LEU A 80 -4.94 13.79 -3.89
CA LEU A 80 -4.17 12.89 -3.01
C LEU A 80 -2.83 12.49 -3.66
N THR A 81 -2.84 12.24 -4.98
CA THR A 81 -1.63 11.88 -5.73
C THR A 81 -0.82 13.09 -6.23
N ALA A 82 -1.11 14.31 -5.77
CA ALA A 82 -0.48 15.53 -6.28
C ALA A 82 0.96 15.73 -5.80
N ILE A 83 1.34 15.13 -4.66
CA ILE A 83 2.69 15.28 -4.10
C ILE A 83 3.58 14.15 -4.64
N PRO A 84 4.62 14.45 -5.44
CA PRO A 84 5.54 13.44 -5.91
C PRO A 84 6.34 12.87 -4.74
N GLY A 85 6.53 11.55 -4.73
CA GLY A 85 7.32 10.86 -3.70
C GLY A 85 6.61 10.60 -2.38
N ARG A 86 5.36 11.05 -2.22
CA ARG A 86 4.51 10.72 -1.07
C ARG A 86 3.29 9.92 -1.48
N PHE A 87 2.82 9.08 -0.57
CA PHE A 87 1.69 8.19 -0.81
C PHE A 87 0.53 8.58 0.08
N CYS A 88 -0.44 9.31 -0.48
CA CYS A 88 -1.66 9.67 0.23
C CYS A 88 -2.81 8.81 -0.26
N GLU A 89 -3.50 8.15 0.66
CA GLU A 89 -4.66 7.31 0.41
C GLU A 89 -5.87 7.78 1.19
N HIS A 90 -7.05 7.39 0.72
CA HIS A 90 -8.33 7.70 1.36
C HIS A 90 -9.12 6.44 1.65
N PHE A 91 -9.74 6.42 2.83
CA PHE A 91 -10.71 5.40 3.23
C PHE A 91 -11.98 6.04 3.76
N LEU A 92 -13.11 5.41 3.44
CA LEU A 92 -14.35 5.71 4.14
C LEU A 92 -14.34 5.00 5.48
N GLU A 93 -14.83 5.66 6.53
CA GLU A 93 -14.93 5.07 7.86
C GLU A 93 -15.74 3.76 7.83
N GLN A 94 -16.78 3.71 6.99
CA GLN A 94 -17.61 2.52 6.75
C GLN A 94 -16.82 1.33 6.17
N GLU A 95 -15.78 1.58 5.36
CA GLU A 95 -14.90 0.52 4.81
C GLU A 95 -14.01 -0.12 5.88
N LEU A 96 -13.79 0.58 7.00
CA LEU A 96 -12.88 0.17 8.07
C LEU A 96 -13.60 -0.49 9.25
N LEU A 97 -14.94 -0.54 9.25
CA LEU A 97 -15.74 -1.17 10.31
C LEU A 97 -15.45 -2.66 10.45
N VAL A 98 -15.16 -3.34 9.34
CA VAL A 98 -14.84 -4.77 9.30
C VAL A 98 -13.50 -4.96 8.60
N ASN A 99 -12.57 -5.62 9.28
CA ASN A 99 -11.29 -5.98 8.66
C ASN A 99 -11.49 -7.11 7.64
N ILE A 100 -11.52 -6.76 6.36
CA ILE A 100 -11.69 -7.69 5.24
C ILE A 100 -10.64 -8.82 5.23
N THR A 101 -9.45 -8.59 5.80
CA THR A 101 -8.38 -9.60 5.83
C THR A 101 -8.63 -10.74 6.81
N HIS A 102 -9.58 -10.57 7.73
CA HIS A 102 -10.01 -11.62 8.67
C HIS A 102 -11.13 -12.50 8.09
N HIS A 103 -11.66 -12.15 6.92
CA HIS A 103 -12.70 -12.93 6.27
C HIS A 103 -12.16 -14.29 5.81
N GLU A 104 -12.94 -15.36 5.99
CA GLU A 104 -12.52 -16.73 5.69
C GLU A 104 -12.08 -16.93 4.22
N LEU A 105 -12.81 -16.30 3.29
CA LEU A 105 -12.49 -16.36 1.85
C LEU A 105 -11.26 -15.52 1.46
N VAL A 106 -10.71 -14.69 2.35
CA VAL A 106 -9.55 -13.85 2.06
C VAL A 106 -8.28 -14.55 2.56
N PRO A 107 -7.44 -15.11 1.66
CA PRO A 107 -6.21 -15.76 2.07
C PRO A 107 -5.17 -14.76 2.58
N LYS A 108 -4.09 -15.27 3.19
CA LYS A 108 -3.02 -14.42 3.69
C LYS A 108 -2.18 -13.86 2.54
N HIS A 109 -2.12 -12.54 2.44
CA HIS A 109 -1.33 -11.79 1.47
C HIS A 109 -0.05 -11.25 2.14
N ILE A 110 1.10 -11.48 1.51
CA ILE A 110 2.42 -11.08 2.04
C ILE A 110 3.19 -10.38 0.93
N LEU A 111 3.54 -9.11 1.13
CA LEU A 111 4.39 -8.36 0.21
C LEU A 111 5.81 -8.95 0.19
N LEU A 112 6.31 -9.28 -0.99
CA LEU A 112 7.69 -9.72 -1.18
C LEU A 112 8.65 -8.54 -1.21
N SER A 113 9.82 -8.71 -0.57
CA SER A 113 10.97 -7.83 -0.73
C SER A 113 11.55 -7.89 -2.15
N ALA A 114 12.38 -6.91 -2.50
CA ALA A 114 13.08 -6.89 -3.78
C ALA A 114 13.93 -8.16 -4.01
N GLU A 115 14.57 -8.66 -2.96
CA GLU A 115 15.33 -9.92 -2.98
C GLU A 115 14.46 -11.15 -3.23
N GLU A 116 13.37 -11.28 -2.47
CA GLU A 116 12.43 -12.40 -2.62
C GLU A 116 11.81 -12.41 -4.02
N LYS A 117 11.43 -11.23 -4.54
CA LYS A 117 10.94 -11.06 -5.91
C LYS A 117 11.98 -11.50 -6.93
N LYS A 118 13.25 -11.08 -6.80
CA LYS A 118 14.33 -11.48 -7.72
C LYS A 118 14.55 -13.00 -7.71
N LYS A 119 14.60 -13.61 -6.51
CA LYS A 119 14.73 -15.07 -6.34
C LYS A 119 13.55 -15.82 -6.96
N LEU A 120 12.33 -15.31 -6.81
CA LEU A 120 11.12 -15.89 -7.41
C LEU A 120 11.22 -15.92 -8.94
N LEU A 121 11.52 -14.78 -9.56
CA LEU A 121 11.62 -14.66 -11.02
C LEU A 121 12.73 -15.54 -11.60
N GLN A 122 13.87 -15.60 -10.91
CA GLN A 122 15.00 -16.48 -11.30
C GLN A 122 14.62 -17.97 -11.20
N ARG A 123 13.98 -18.38 -10.10
CA ARG A 123 13.60 -19.77 -9.85
C ARG A 123 12.66 -20.30 -10.92
N TYR A 124 11.67 -19.51 -11.32
CA TYR A 124 10.68 -19.90 -12.32
C TYR A 124 11.05 -19.47 -13.75
N ARG A 125 12.17 -18.75 -13.93
CA ARG A 125 12.62 -18.18 -15.21
C ARG A 125 11.52 -17.34 -15.90
N LEU A 126 10.84 -16.52 -15.11
CA LEU A 126 9.72 -15.68 -15.56
C LEU A 126 10.11 -14.19 -15.60
N LYS A 127 9.46 -13.45 -16.49
CA LYS A 127 9.37 -11.98 -16.46
C LYS A 127 8.20 -11.56 -15.56
N GLU A 128 8.27 -10.36 -15.00
CA GLU A 128 7.20 -9.82 -14.13
C GLU A 128 5.83 -9.82 -14.80
N SER A 129 5.80 -9.48 -16.09
CA SER A 129 4.58 -9.41 -16.91
C SER A 129 3.87 -10.76 -17.09
N GLN A 130 4.56 -11.87 -16.83
CA GLN A 130 4.02 -13.23 -16.95
C GLN A 130 3.37 -13.72 -15.65
N LEU A 131 3.53 -12.99 -14.54
CA LEU A 131 2.85 -13.33 -13.29
C LEU A 131 1.36 -12.97 -13.40
N PRO A 132 0.46 -13.76 -12.77
CA PRO A 132 -0.93 -13.38 -12.59
C PRO A 132 -1.04 -11.99 -11.95
N ARG A 133 -2.07 -11.22 -12.31
CA ARG A 133 -2.19 -9.81 -11.92
C ARG A 133 -3.13 -9.61 -10.73
N ILE A 134 -2.86 -8.58 -9.94
CA ILE A 134 -3.78 -8.00 -8.97
C ILE A 134 -3.90 -6.50 -9.27
N GLN A 135 -5.12 -5.98 -9.27
CA GLN A 135 -5.36 -4.57 -9.51
C GLN A 135 -4.94 -3.76 -8.29
N SER A 136 -4.34 -2.59 -8.50
CA SER A 136 -4.10 -1.60 -7.44
C SER A 136 -5.38 -1.16 -6.71
N GLY A 137 -6.54 -1.23 -7.38
CA GLY A 137 -7.85 -0.99 -6.79
C GLY A 137 -8.48 -2.17 -6.04
N ASP A 138 -7.81 -3.34 -5.99
CA ASP A 138 -8.29 -4.48 -5.22
C ASP A 138 -8.36 -4.11 -3.72
N PRO A 139 -9.44 -4.48 -2.98
CA PRO A 139 -9.58 -4.12 -1.57
C PRO A 139 -8.38 -4.53 -0.69
N VAL A 140 -7.78 -5.70 -0.95
CA VAL A 140 -6.61 -6.17 -0.21
C VAL A 140 -5.34 -5.44 -0.66
N ALA A 141 -5.24 -5.08 -1.94
CA ALA A 141 -4.14 -4.25 -2.44
C ALA A 141 -4.16 -2.86 -1.81
N LYS A 142 -5.34 -2.24 -1.72
CA LYS A 142 -5.57 -0.96 -1.02
C LYS A 142 -5.26 -1.09 0.47
N TYR A 143 -5.76 -2.14 1.14
CA TYR A 143 -5.51 -2.38 2.57
C TYR A 143 -4.00 -2.49 2.90
N LEU A 144 -3.22 -3.12 2.02
CA LEU A 144 -1.77 -3.28 2.20
C LEU A 144 -0.94 -2.13 1.62
N GLY A 145 -1.54 -1.12 0.99
CA GLY A 145 -0.84 -0.03 0.31
C GLY A 145 0.08 -0.52 -0.82
N LEU A 146 -0.34 -1.55 -1.56
CA LEU A 146 0.47 -2.17 -2.62
C LEU A 146 0.67 -1.22 -3.80
N ARG A 147 1.90 -1.17 -4.32
CA ARG A 147 2.27 -0.33 -5.46
C ARG A 147 2.51 -1.13 -6.72
N ARG A 148 2.29 -0.49 -7.86
CA ARG A 148 2.61 -1.03 -9.19
C ARG A 148 4.03 -1.58 -9.23
N GLY A 149 4.21 -2.76 -9.82
CA GLY A 149 5.52 -3.40 -9.89
C GLY A 149 5.82 -4.31 -8.70
N GLN A 150 5.10 -4.20 -7.58
CA GLN A 150 5.29 -5.09 -6.44
C GLN A 150 4.69 -6.47 -6.70
N VAL A 151 5.16 -7.48 -5.96
CA VAL A 151 4.67 -8.86 -6.04
C VAL A 151 4.20 -9.29 -4.66
N VAL A 152 2.98 -9.81 -4.59
CA VAL A 152 2.38 -10.34 -3.37
C VAL A 152 2.35 -11.86 -3.44
N LYS A 153 2.78 -12.50 -2.34
CA LYS A 153 2.62 -13.94 -2.10
C LYS A 153 1.30 -14.18 -1.40
N ILE A 154 0.50 -15.07 -1.94
CA ILE A 154 -0.81 -15.44 -1.43
C ILE A 154 -0.75 -16.88 -0.93
N ILE A 155 -1.03 -17.09 0.35
CA ILE A 155 -1.05 -18.41 0.97
C ILE A 155 -2.50 -18.78 1.28
N ARG A 156 -3.00 -19.81 0.60
CA ARG A 156 -4.36 -20.34 0.79
C ARG A 156 -4.32 -21.78 1.27
N LYS A 157 -5.36 -22.19 2.01
CA LYS A 157 -5.62 -23.60 2.28
C LYS A 157 -6.04 -24.27 0.97
N SER A 158 -5.56 -25.48 0.74
CA SER A 158 -5.89 -26.29 -0.43
C SER A 158 -6.34 -27.65 0.06
N GLU A 159 -7.45 -28.14 -0.47
CA GLU A 159 -7.98 -29.46 -0.10
C GLU A 159 -7.01 -30.59 -0.46
N THR A 160 -6.31 -30.46 -1.59
CA THR A 160 -5.39 -31.48 -2.09
C THR A 160 -3.97 -31.36 -1.51
N ALA A 161 -3.45 -30.13 -1.41
CA ALA A 161 -2.05 -29.88 -1.05
C ALA A 161 -1.87 -29.37 0.39
N GLY A 162 -2.95 -29.21 1.16
CA GLY A 162 -2.95 -28.59 2.49
C GLY A 162 -2.74 -27.07 2.43
N ARG A 163 -1.59 -26.62 1.93
CA ARG A 163 -1.26 -25.20 1.72
C ARG A 163 -0.70 -24.97 0.31
N TYR A 164 -1.27 -24.00 -0.38
CA TYR A 164 -0.85 -23.61 -1.73
C TYR A 164 -0.43 -22.14 -1.74
N ALA A 165 0.76 -21.87 -2.30
CA ALA A 165 1.27 -20.52 -2.48
C ALA A 165 1.13 -20.08 -3.94
N SER A 166 0.54 -18.91 -4.16
CA SER A 166 0.47 -18.23 -5.46
C SER A 166 1.15 -16.87 -5.38
N TYR A 167 1.53 -16.29 -6.52
CA TYR A 167 2.19 -14.99 -6.61
C TYR A 167 1.45 -14.11 -7.59
N ARG A 168 1.16 -12.87 -7.21
CA ARG A 168 0.50 -11.89 -8.08
C ARG A 168 1.29 -10.60 -8.20
N TRP A 169 1.36 -10.08 -9.42
CA TRP A 169 2.01 -8.82 -9.76
C TRP A 169 1.00 -7.67 -9.78
N VAL A 170 1.33 -6.56 -9.11
CA VAL A 170 0.43 -5.42 -8.92
C VAL A 170 0.46 -4.52 -10.16
N THR A 171 -0.73 -4.25 -10.71
CA THR A 171 -0.93 -3.40 -11.89
C THR A 171 -1.77 -2.15 -11.64
#